data_AF-A0A1Y1LJ31-F1
#
_entry.id   AF-A0A1Y1LJ31-F1
#
_cell.length_a   1.000
_cell.length_b   1.000
_cell.length_c   1.000
_cell.angle_alpha   90.00
_cell.angle_beta   90.00
_cell.angle_gamma   90.00
#
_symmetry.space_group_name_H-M   'P 1'
#
loop_
_entity.id
_entity.type
_entity.pdbx_description
1 polymer ?
#
loop_
_entity_poly.entity_id
_entity_poly.type
_entity_poly.pdbx_seq_one_letter_code
_entity_poly.pdbx_strand_id
1 'polypeptide(L)'
;MEESAHLTLPNSDLEINVDDGELFTNVTAPQPEKEQPKKLPKLPLTRVKTIMKLDPENGKISQDSVVLVTKAAELFLQYLGREAAKYAMQSKRKTVQRRDINTVIDSVPQLCFLEGALD
;
A
#
# COMPACT_ATOMS: atom_id res chain seq x y z
N MET A 1 -16.80 -2.04 -42.84
CA MET A 1 -15.48 -2.58 -42.47
C MET A 1 -15.05 -1.82 -41.24
N GLU A 2 -15.45 -2.29 -40.07
CA GLU A 2 -15.16 -1.65 -38.80
C GLU A 2 -14.05 -2.43 -38.09
N GLU A 3 -12.92 -1.77 -37.91
CA GLU A 3 -11.75 -2.25 -37.19
C GLU A 3 -12.05 -2.19 -35.69
N SER A 4 -12.35 -3.34 -35.08
CA SER A 4 -12.59 -3.43 -33.65
C SER A 4 -11.25 -3.56 -32.91
N ALA A 5 -10.87 -2.50 -32.20
CA ALA A 5 -9.70 -2.50 -31.32
C ALA A 5 -9.88 -3.52 -30.18
N HIS A 6 -9.08 -4.58 -30.19
CA HIS A 6 -8.99 -5.54 -29.09
C HIS A 6 -8.13 -4.94 -27.97
N LEU A 7 -8.78 -4.35 -26.96
CA LEU A 7 -8.13 -3.94 -25.73
C LEU A 7 -8.14 -5.11 -24.73
N THR A 8 -7.05 -5.88 -24.69
CA THR A 8 -6.86 -6.88 -23.64
C THR A 8 -6.73 -6.17 -22.29
N LEU A 9 -7.66 -6.45 -21.38
CA LEU A 9 -7.58 -6.02 -19.99
C LEU A 9 -6.37 -6.69 -19.30
N PRO A 10 -5.53 -5.95 -18.55
CA PRO A 10 -4.48 -6.57 -17.76
C PRO A 10 -5.10 -7.22 -16.51
N ASN A 11 -5.02 -8.55 -16.48
CA ASN A 11 -5.11 -9.42 -15.31
C ASN A 11 -6.46 -9.44 -14.58
N SER A 12 -7.33 -10.36 -14.99
CA SER A 12 -8.49 -10.80 -14.24
C SER A 12 -8.52 -12.33 -14.16
N ASP A 13 -7.55 -12.96 -13.50
CA ASP A 13 -7.60 -14.41 -13.25
C ASP A 13 -7.22 -14.72 -11.79
N LEU A 14 -7.99 -14.14 -10.86
CA LEU A 14 -8.10 -14.70 -9.51
C LEU A 14 -9.55 -15.16 -9.31
N GLU A 15 -9.87 -16.32 -9.88
CA GLU A 15 -11.11 -17.02 -9.54
C GLU A 15 -10.89 -17.76 -8.22
N ILE A 16 -11.50 -17.25 -7.15
CA ILE A 16 -11.60 -17.94 -5.87
C ILE A 16 -12.82 -18.87 -5.97
N ASN A 17 -12.60 -20.15 -6.25
CA ASN A 17 -13.65 -21.15 -6.20
C ASN A 17 -13.77 -21.68 -4.76
N VAL A 18 -14.96 -21.54 -4.17
CA VAL A 18 -15.30 -22.10 -2.86
C VAL A 18 -16.18 -23.33 -3.12
N ASP A 19 -15.58 -24.51 -3.07
CA ASP A 19 -16.30 -25.78 -3.06
C ASP A 19 -15.92 -26.51 -1.75
N ASP A 20 -16.93 -26.74 -0.92
CA ASP A 20 -16.95 -27.58 0.28
C ASP A 20 -15.67 -27.67 1.14
N GLY A 21 -15.20 -26.51 1.64
CA GLY A 21 -14.50 -26.44 2.93
C GLY A 21 -13.00 -26.71 2.94
N GLU A 22 -12.32 -26.87 1.80
CA GLU A 22 -10.85 -26.99 1.75
C GLU A 22 -10.19 -25.93 0.82
N LEU A 23 -9.19 -25.22 1.34
CA LEU A 23 -8.44 -24.18 0.63
C LEU A 23 -7.33 -24.83 -0.23
N PHE A 24 -7.62 -25.17 -1.48
CA PHE A 24 -6.60 -25.62 -2.42
C PHE A 24 -5.99 -24.44 -3.18
N THR A 25 -4.69 -24.21 -3.00
CA THR A 25 -3.90 -23.34 -3.88
C THR A 25 -3.44 -24.15 -5.09
N ASN A 26 -4.04 -23.94 -6.26
CA ASN A 26 -3.45 -24.43 -7.50
C ASN A 26 -2.21 -23.59 -7.83
N VAL A 27 -1.03 -24.15 -7.57
CA VAL A 27 0.26 -23.55 -7.95
C VAL A 27 0.47 -23.78 -9.44
N THR A 28 0.03 -22.84 -10.27
CA THR A 28 0.47 -22.75 -11.66
C THR A 28 1.95 -22.37 -11.69
N ALA A 29 2.74 -23.11 -12.47
CA ALA A 29 4.21 -23.01 -12.57
C ALA A 29 4.72 -21.56 -12.69
N PRO A 30 5.91 -21.24 -12.12
CA PRO A 30 6.47 -19.89 -12.17
C PRO A 30 6.81 -19.51 -13.61
N GLN A 31 6.02 -18.59 -14.18
CA GLN A 31 6.39 -17.92 -15.42
C GLN A 31 7.51 -16.91 -15.13
N PRO A 32 8.47 -16.70 -16.05
CA PRO A 32 9.52 -15.70 -15.88
C PRO A 32 8.90 -14.30 -15.85
N GLU A 33 8.73 -13.77 -14.65
CA GLU A 33 8.27 -12.40 -14.41
C GLU A 33 9.31 -11.45 -15.04
N LYS A 34 8.90 -10.71 -16.08
CA LYS A 34 9.73 -9.69 -16.70
C LYS A 34 10.13 -8.70 -15.62
N GLU A 35 11.41 -8.70 -15.21
CA GLU A 35 11.97 -7.75 -14.26
C GLU A 35 11.75 -6.33 -14.78
N GLN A 36 10.68 -5.68 -14.32
CA GLN A 36 10.54 -4.25 -14.49
C GLN A 36 11.67 -3.58 -13.70
N PRO A 37 12.34 -2.55 -14.23
CA PRO A 37 13.40 -1.86 -13.51
C PRO A 37 12.82 -1.37 -12.17
N LYS A 38 13.35 -1.90 -11.07
CA LYS A 38 12.95 -1.55 -9.70
C LYS A 38 13.26 -0.07 -9.50
N LYS A 39 12.25 0.78 -9.72
CA LYS A 39 12.39 2.23 -9.51
C LYS A 39 12.72 2.47 -8.04
N LEU A 40 13.79 3.22 -7.80
CA LEU A 40 14.17 3.63 -6.45
C LEU A 40 13.00 4.35 -5.76
N PRO A 41 12.83 4.17 -4.44
CA PRO A 41 11.84 4.93 -3.69
C PRO A 41 12.10 6.45 -3.83
N LYS A 42 11.03 7.23 -3.89
CA LYS A 42 11.03 8.70 -4.01
C LYS A 42 11.34 9.38 -2.68
N LEU A 43 11.01 8.74 -1.56
CA LEU A 43 11.33 9.25 -0.23
C LEU A 43 12.85 9.12 0.04
N PRO A 44 13.46 10.09 0.74
CA PRO A 44 14.91 10.09 0.98
C PRO A 44 15.35 8.97 1.94
N LEU A 45 16.06 7.97 1.41
CA LEU A 45 16.51 6.79 2.16
C LEU A 45 17.30 7.15 3.43
N THR A 46 18.18 8.15 3.37
CA THR A 46 18.97 8.60 4.53
C THR A 46 18.07 9.06 5.66
N ARG A 47 17.00 9.80 5.35
CA ARG A 47 16.08 10.31 6.38
C ARG A 47 15.26 9.19 7.00
N VAL A 48 14.78 8.26 6.18
CA VAL A 48 14.09 7.05 6.66
C VAL A 48 15.00 6.24 7.58
N LYS A 49 16.26 6.03 7.19
CA LYS A 49 17.25 5.34 8.03
C LYS A 49 17.49 6.06 9.36
N THR A 50 17.57 7.39 9.37
CA THR A 50 17.70 8.16 10.62
C THR A 50 16.49 7.97 11.53
N ILE A 51 15.26 7.97 10.98
CA ILE A 51 14.04 7.75 11.76
C ILE A 51 14.00 6.33 12.30
N MET A 52 14.34 5.32 11.49
CA MET A 52 14.43 3.93 11.94
C MET A 52 15.39 3.78 13.12
N LYS A 53 16.51 4.54 13.10
CA LYS A 53 17.54 4.58 14.16
C LYS A 53 17.14 5.29 15.45
N LEU A 54 15.97 5.93 15.51
CA LEU A 54 15.51 6.60 16.74
C LEU A 54 15.13 5.60 17.84
N ASP A 55 14.83 4.36 17.48
CA ASP A 55 14.60 3.27 18.43
C ASP A 55 15.94 2.83 19.07
N PRO A 56 16.15 2.95 20.39
CA PRO A 56 17.42 2.56 21.01
C PRO A 56 17.68 1.05 20.96
N GLU A 57 16.66 0.22 20.76
CA GLU A 57 16.78 -1.25 20.73
C GLU A 57 17.12 -1.79 19.33
N ASN A 58 17.20 -0.93 18.31
CA ASN A 58 17.55 -1.40 16.98
C ASN A 58 19.05 -1.78 16.88
N GLY A 59 19.29 -2.94 16.29
CA GLY A 59 20.62 -3.37 15.91
C GLY A 59 21.10 -2.73 14.61
N LYS A 60 21.94 -3.45 13.87
CA LYS A 60 22.39 -3.02 12.53
C LYS A 60 21.23 -3.09 11.54
N ILE A 61 20.89 -1.97 10.92
CA ILE A 61 19.88 -1.88 9.86
C ILE A 61 20.57 -2.04 8.49
N SER A 62 20.17 -3.07 7.73
CA SER A 62 20.66 -3.32 6.37
C SER A 62 20.11 -2.29 5.36
N GLN A 63 20.77 -2.16 4.21
CA GLN A 63 20.31 -1.24 3.15
C GLN A 63 18.96 -1.67 2.58
N ASP A 64 18.74 -2.98 2.39
CA ASP A 64 17.50 -3.52 1.82
C ASP A 64 16.30 -3.26 2.73
N SER A 65 16.48 -3.36 4.05
CA SER A 65 15.43 -3.00 5.01
C SER A 65 15.03 -1.52 4.89
N VAL A 66 15.99 -0.62 4.70
CA VAL A 66 15.69 0.81 4.49
C VAL A 66 14.89 1.01 3.21
N VAL A 67 15.30 0.37 2.10
CA VAL A 67 14.58 0.46 0.82
C VAL A 67 13.14 -0.07 0.95
N LEU A 68 12.96 -1.22 1.61
CA LEU A 68 11.65 -1.82 1.83
C LEU A 68 10.73 -0.94 2.68
N VAL A 69 11.22 -0.46 3.83
CA VAL A 69 10.45 0.44 4.71
C VAL A 69 10.11 1.74 3.98
N THR A 70 11.04 2.26 3.19
CA THR A 70 10.80 3.47 2.39
C THR A 70 9.68 3.23 1.39
N LYS A 71 9.66 2.06 0.72
CA LYS A 71 8.59 1.72 -0.21
C LYS A 71 7.25 1.51 0.49
N ALA A 72 7.26 0.84 1.64
CA ALA A 72 6.07 0.63 2.46
C ALA A 72 5.47 1.97 2.91
N ALA A 73 6.30 2.92 3.36
CA ALA A 73 5.87 4.26 3.75
C ALA A 73 5.20 5.02 2.59
N GLU A 74 5.71 4.90 1.36
CA GLU A 74 5.04 5.51 0.19
C GLU A 74 3.65 4.93 -0.08
N LEU A 75 3.53 3.60 0.00
CA LEU A 75 2.26 2.91 -0.24
C LEU A 75 1.27 3.23 0.87
N PHE A 76 1.75 3.29 2.11
CA PHE A 76 0.98 3.69 3.28
C PHE A 76 0.44 5.12 3.14
N LEU A 77 1.28 6.10 2.75
CA LEU A 77 0.82 7.48 2.54
C LEU A 77 -0.22 7.59 1.42
N GLN A 78 -0.03 6.84 0.32
CA GLN A 78 -1.02 6.78 -0.76
C GLN A 78 -2.34 6.14 -0.32
N TYR A 79 -2.27 5.12 0.53
CA TYR A 79 -3.45 4.49 1.10
C TYR A 79 -4.18 5.47 2.03
N LEU A 80 -3.51 6.01 3.04
CA LEU A 80 -4.09 6.92 4.02
C LEU A 80 -4.69 8.16 3.35
N GLY A 81 -3.98 8.75 2.38
CA GLY A 81 -4.48 9.89 1.63
C GLY A 81 -5.73 9.58 0.81
N ARG A 82 -5.81 8.39 0.21
CA ARG A 82 -7.01 7.95 -0.53
C ARG A 82 -8.20 7.72 0.39
N GLU A 83 -7.99 7.05 1.51
CA GLU A 83 -9.07 6.83 2.49
C GLU A 83 -9.58 8.14 3.08
N ALA A 84 -8.69 9.06 3.47
CA ALA A 84 -9.08 10.38 3.97
C ALA A 84 -9.83 11.19 2.91
N ALA A 85 -9.43 11.10 1.64
CA ALA A 85 -10.14 11.74 0.53
C ALA A 85 -11.58 11.22 0.37
N LYS A 86 -11.84 9.92 0.59
CA LYS A 86 -13.21 9.37 0.54
C LYS A 86 -14.12 10.04 1.57
N TYR A 87 -13.66 10.22 2.81
CA TYR A 87 -14.44 10.90 3.85
C TYR A 87 -14.67 12.39 3.55
N ALA A 88 -13.67 13.07 2.99
CA ALA A 88 -13.83 14.44 2.52
C ALA A 88 -14.91 14.54 1.41
N MET A 89 -14.88 13.62 0.44
CA MET A 89 -15.84 13.55 -0.66
C MET A 89 -17.25 13.22 -0.19
N GLN A 90 -17.41 12.29 0.76
CA GLN A 90 -18.70 11.98 1.40
C GLN A 90 -19.31 13.24 2.07
N SER A 91 -18.46 14.12 2.59
CA SER A 91 -18.86 15.43 3.14
C SER A 91 -19.02 16.53 2.08
N LYS A 92 -19.04 16.18 0.78
CA LYS A 92 -19.09 17.12 -0.37
C LYS A 92 -17.95 18.13 -0.41
N ARG A 93 -16.79 17.80 0.17
CA ARG A 93 -15.57 18.64 0.16
C ARG A 93 -14.53 18.08 -0.80
N LYS A 94 -13.73 18.97 -1.38
CA LYS A 94 -12.55 18.63 -2.20
C LYS A 94 -11.23 18.77 -1.44
N THR A 95 -11.28 19.34 -0.23
CA THR A 95 -10.14 19.54 0.64
C THR A 95 -10.19 18.56 1.79
N VAL A 96 -9.15 17.74 1.90
CA VAL A 96 -8.93 16.84 3.05
C VAL A 96 -8.60 17.68 4.28
N GLN A 97 -9.25 17.37 5.38
CA GLN A 97 -9.06 18.00 6.69
C GLN A 97 -8.56 16.96 7.69
N ARG A 98 -7.96 17.42 8.79
CA ARG A 98 -7.47 16.53 9.87
C ARG A 98 -8.54 15.56 10.37
N ARG A 99 -9.79 16.02 10.51
CA ARG A 99 -10.92 15.18 10.90
C ARG A 99 -11.13 13.98 9.97
N ASP A 100 -10.85 14.13 8.68
CA ASP A 100 -11.02 13.02 7.72
C ASP A 100 -10.00 11.92 7.98
N ILE A 101 -8.78 12.29 8.37
CA ILE A 101 -7.72 11.35 8.73
C ILE A 101 -8.06 10.65 10.05
N ASN A 102 -8.55 11.38 11.05
CA ASN A 102 -8.97 10.81 12.32
C ASN A 102 -10.08 9.77 12.11
N THR A 103 -11.09 10.09 11.30
CA THR A 103 -12.15 9.11 10.97
C THR A 103 -11.63 7.84 10.29
N VAL A 104 -10.57 7.93 9.47
CA VAL A 104 -9.93 6.76 8.86
C VAL A 104 -9.21 5.91 9.91
N ILE A 105 -8.51 6.55 10.85
CA ILE A 105 -7.81 5.86 11.95
C ILE A 105 -8.84 5.10 12.80
N ASP A 106 -9.94 5.75 13.16
CA ASP A 106 -11.00 5.16 13.99
C ASP A 106 -11.75 4.02 13.27
N SER A 107 -11.81 4.04 11.93
CA SER A 107 -12.57 3.08 11.14
C SER A 107 -11.77 1.87 10.67
N VAL A 108 -10.43 1.95 10.66
CA VAL A 108 -9.54 0.91 10.15
C VAL A 108 -8.67 0.38 11.29
N PRO A 109 -8.95 -0.82 11.85
CA PRO A 109 -8.21 -1.37 12.99
C PRO A 109 -6.69 -1.46 12.79
N GLN A 110 -6.25 -1.68 11.55
CA GLN A 110 -4.83 -1.75 11.19
C GLN A 110 -4.11 -0.40 11.34
N LEU A 111 -4.85 0.71 11.51
CA LEU A 111 -4.31 2.05 11.72
C LEU A 111 -4.31 2.49 13.19
N CYS A 112 -4.72 1.62 14.13
CA CYS A 112 -4.72 1.89 15.57
C CYS A 112 -3.35 2.37 16.10
N PHE A 113 -2.24 1.98 15.46
CA PHE A 113 -0.89 2.47 15.80
C PHE A 113 -0.70 3.99 15.61
N LEU A 114 -1.65 4.68 14.99
CA LEU A 114 -1.68 6.14 14.80
C LEU A 114 -2.57 6.86 15.82
N GLU A 115 -3.25 6.14 16.71
CA GLU A 115 -4.03 6.74 17.79
C GLU A 115 -3.13 7.62 18.67
N GLY A 116 -3.57 8.84 18.97
CA GLY A 116 -2.79 9.83 19.72
C GLY A 116 -1.60 10.45 18.98
N ALA A 117 -1.26 9.98 17.77
CA ALA A 117 -0.15 10.55 16.99
C ALA A 117 -0.54 11.88 16.30
N LEU A 118 -1.83 12.15 16.16
CA LEU A 118 -2.40 13.31 15.47
C LEU A 118 -3.28 14.15 16.41
N ASP A 119 -2.90 14.30 17.67
CA ASP A 119 -3.52 15.19 18.68
C ASP A 119 -2.90 16.60 18.73
#